data_AF-A0A3F2RYJ7-F1
#
_entry.id   AF-A0A3F2RYJ7-F1
#
_cell.length_a   1.000
_cell.length_b   1.000
_cell.length_c   1.000
_cell.angle_alpha   90.00
_cell.angle_beta   90.00
_cell.angle_gamma   90.00
#
_symmetry.space_group_name_H-M   'P 1'
#
loop_
_entity.id
_entity.type
_entity.pdbx_description
1 polymer ?
#
loop_
_entity_poly.entity_id
_entity_poly.type
_entity_poly.pdbx_seq_one_letter_code
_entity_poly.pdbx_strand_id
1 'polypeptide(L)'
;MNHVLSSPGRQKALVRLMSSDPSLLSGLDDELLASITLLSDPPTQMRRHSNRTQSCSKGMLYLFARLSRTPQAAFMSNEDESAALKKKLKVLERQLKQAGISVAEVIPYEVAKRKVEEVSKRLQEIGSSEVVLENKQAQAAARKEYYILEQEMEKYHMALVMTDEYIEEQRRKEFEWEEEHRVANLQAARLLRSAMPVNISRLSERDLIELATPTGVAFPAELARRLKRTNVLQLLRTDPKTIVKMHPSVIEGYRTTGLTLLERRALHHVMLHPFQEWKKQQMDELSQKKYSWYCKLKDAFVTAASNFQNHCETSGTAFDIAVHDDDEVAMEQHNCSLLGQACPVRAEERVRKLYSGLGFLPDAGYIKEDILKGDPEGAGEKALLEAQAHAREMVTNQRQRDLKAHYKMQMREVAQAAGALEEMDTILDRVRALDEALPFSLPSCSKQDSTRGMHERKQLTHCNSLLSCTRELALLLAKRAGICLTGKRDPANDEKDSRSPVEMEANLLRL
;
A
#
# COMPACT_ATOMS: atom_id res chain seq x y z
N MET A 1 -38.10 -15.82 10.27
CA MET A 1 -37.07 -16.04 9.21
C MET A 1 -36.06 -14.89 9.21
N ASN A 2 -35.45 -14.57 10.36
CA ASN A 2 -34.71 -13.30 10.53
C ASN A 2 -33.18 -13.45 10.61
N HIS A 3 -32.62 -14.56 10.11
CA HIS A 3 -31.17 -14.82 10.14
C HIS A 3 -30.54 -15.05 8.75
N VAL A 4 -31.20 -14.66 7.66
CA VAL A 4 -30.72 -15.00 6.29
C VAL A 4 -29.82 -13.92 5.66
N LEU A 5 -29.72 -12.70 6.22
CA LEU A 5 -29.06 -11.56 5.55
C LEU A 5 -27.71 -11.10 6.12
N SER A 6 -27.01 -11.86 6.97
CA SER A 6 -25.74 -11.41 7.57
C SER A 6 -24.45 -11.75 6.78
N SER A 7 -24.56 -12.32 5.56
CA SER A 7 -23.39 -12.77 4.79
C SER A 7 -23.23 -12.00 3.47
N PRO A 8 -22.09 -11.33 3.22
CA PRO A 8 -21.80 -10.63 1.97
C PRO A 8 -21.85 -11.53 0.73
N GLY A 9 -21.54 -12.82 0.89
CA GLY A 9 -21.61 -13.80 -0.21
C GLY A 9 -23.05 -14.11 -0.64
N ARG A 10 -24.00 -14.08 0.29
CA ARG A 10 -25.43 -14.32 0.01
C ARG A 10 -26.10 -13.09 -0.61
N GLN A 11 -25.70 -11.88 -0.21
CA GLN A 11 -26.12 -10.63 -0.86
C GLN A 11 -25.68 -10.59 -2.34
N LYS A 12 -24.44 -11.01 -2.63
CA LYS A 12 -23.92 -11.10 -4.01
C LYS A 12 -24.67 -12.14 -4.86
N ALA A 13 -25.04 -13.27 -4.27
CA ALA A 13 -25.83 -14.30 -4.94
C ALA A 13 -27.27 -13.83 -5.23
N LEU A 14 -27.90 -13.13 -4.28
CA LEU A 14 -29.23 -12.54 -4.44
C LEU A 14 -29.25 -11.50 -5.57
N VAL A 15 -28.27 -10.58 -5.60
CA VAL A 15 -28.14 -9.59 -6.68
C VAL A 15 -27.97 -10.27 -8.03
N ARG A 16 -27.14 -11.32 -8.13
CA ARG A 16 -26.97 -12.10 -9.37
C ARG A 16 -28.27 -12.75 -9.83
N LEU A 17 -29.04 -13.32 -8.89
CA LEU A 17 -30.31 -13.97 -9.16
C LEU A 17 -31.37 -12.97 -9.65
N MET A 18 -31.43 -11.79 -9.02
CA MET A 18 -32.33 -10.70 -9.40
C MET A 18 -31.99 -10.09 -10.77
N SER A 19 -30.70 -10.08 -11.15
CA SER A 19 -30.28 -9.63 -12.48
C SER A 19 -30.51 -10.66 -13.59
N SER A 20 -30.66 -11.95 -13.25
CA SER A 20 -30.94 -13.01 -14.24
C SER A 20 -32.42 -13.24 -14.51
N ASP A 21 -33.31 -12.95 -13.54
CA ASP A 21 -34.75 -13.07 -13.72
C ASP A 21 -35.51 -11.99 -12.93
N PRO A 22 -35.89 -10.87 -13.58
CA PRO A 22 -36.59 -9.77 -12.93
C PRO A 22 -38.06 -10.09 -12.60
N SER A 23 -38.62 -11.20 -13.10
CA SER A 23 -40.01 -11.59 -12.82
C SER A 23 -40.22 -12.06 -11.37
N LEU A 24 -39.15 -12.45 -10.67
CA LEU A 24 -39.18 -12.85 -9.26
C LEU A 24 -39.52 -11.69 -8.30
N LEU A 25 -39.53 -10.45 -8.79
CA LEU A 25 -39.86 -9.26 -8.00
C LEU A 25 -41.38 -8.98 -7.93
N SER A 26 -42.20 -9.59 -8.79
CA SER A 26 -43.63 -9.27 -8.89
C SER A 26 -44.50 -9.83 -7.75
N GLY A 27 -43.89 -10.52 -6.77
CA GLY A 27 -44.56 -11.08 -5.60
C GLY A 27 -43.98 -10.64 -4.26
N LEU A 28 -43.06 -9.67 -4.25
CA LEU A 28 -42.48 -9.13 -3.02
C LEU A 28 -43.24 -7.89 -2.58
N ASP A 29 -43.52 -7.80 -1.27
CA ASP A 29 -44.23 -6.68 -0.66
C ASP A 29 -43.41 -5.38 -0.76
N ASP A 30 -44.07 -4.26 -0.99
CA ASP A 30 -43.43 -2.95 -1.25
C ASP A 30 -42.53 -2.49 -0.07
N GLU A 31 -42.84 -2.88 1.16
CA GLU A 31 -42.00 -2.64 2.34
C GLU A 31 -40.66 -3.39 2.30
N LEU A 32 -40.63 -4.60 1.73
CA LEU A 32 -39.41 -5.39 1.61
C LEU A 32 -38.49 -4.80 0.53
N LEU A 33 -39.08 -4.32 -0.58
CA LEU A 33 -38.39 -3.61 -1.65
C LEU A 33 -37.78 -2.28 -1.18
N ALA A 34 -38.45 -1.56 -0.29
CA ALA A 34 -37.93 -0.33 0.34
C ALA A 34 -36.71 -0.61 1.26
N SER A 35 -36.67 -1.76 1.93
CA SER A 35 -35.55 -2.12 2.80
C SER A 35 -34.25 -2.48 2.04
N ILE A 36 -34.37 -2.96 0.80
CA ILE A 36 -33.24 -3.34 -0.05
C ILE A 36 -32.66 -2.11 -0.78
N THR A 37 -33.49 -1.12 -1.09
CA THR A 37 -33.08 0.09 -1.84
C THR A 37 -32.42 1.17 -1.00
N LEU A 38 -32.57 1.17 0.33
CA LEU A 38 -31.92 2.13 1.24
C LEU A 38 -30.43 1.84 1.53
N LEU A 39 -29.85 0.78 0.98
CA LEU A 39 -28.45 0.36 1.21
C LEU A 39 -27.55 0.49 -0.04
N SER A 40 -27.96 1.24 -1.06
CA SER A 40 -27.17 1.45 -2.28
C SER A 40 -27.24 2.91 -2.73
N ASP A 41 -26.25 3.71 -2.34
CA ASP A 41 -26.07 5.05 -2.89
C ASP A 41 -25.73 4.98 -4.39
N PRO A 42 -26.37 5.79 -5.26
CA PRO A 42 -26.02 5.83 -6.68
C PRO A 42 -24.79 6.71 -6.93
N PRO A 43 -24.00 6.45 -8.00
CA PRO A 43 -22.81 7.22 -8.31
C PRO A 43 -23.18 8.60 -8.87
N THR A 44 -22.56 9.64 -8.31
CA THR A 44 -22.72 11.03 -8.73
C THR A 44 -22.03 11.25 -10.09
N GLN A 45 -22.81 11.44 -11.16
CA GLN A 45 -22.28 11.88 -12.46
C GLN A 45 -21.90 13.37 -12.41
N MET A 46 -20.60 13.64 -12.51
CA MET A 46 -20.06 14.97 -12.79
C MET A 46 -20.42 15.41 -14.22
N ARG A 47 -21.32 16.38 -14.34
CA ARG A 47 -21.59 17.10 -15.59
C ARG A 47 -20.73 18.36 -15.65
N ARG A 48 -19.80 18.41 -16.60
CA ARG A 48 -19.04 19.59 -17.00
C ARG A 48 -19.97 20.67 -17.55
N HIS A 49 -19.87 21.91 -17.07
CA HIS A 49 -20.31 23.08 -17.84
C HIS A 49 -19.27 24.19 -17.86
N SER A 50 -19.16 24.71 -19.07
CA SER A 50 -18.17 25.65 -19.60
C SER A 50 -18.51 27.09 -19.22
N ASN A 51 -17.45 27.87 -19.05
CA ASN A 51 -17.47 29.32 -18.93
C ASN A 51 -18.25 29.99 -20.07
N ARG A 52 -19.07 31.01 -19.73
CA ARG A 52 -19.29 32.17 -20.59
C ARG A 52 -19.67 33.39 -19.75
N THR A 53 -18.86 34.42 -19.90
CA THR A 53 -19.02 35.79 -19.39
C THR A 53 -20.12 36.54 -20.15
N GLN A 54 -20.96 37.31 -19.44
CA GLN A 54 -21.23 38.72 -19.77
C GLN A 54 -22.18 39.40 -18.76
N SER A 55 -21.86 40.66 -18.51
CA SER A 55 -22.54 41.69 -17.72
C SER A 55 -24.01 41.91 -18.07
N CYS A 56 -24.83 42.34 -17.10
CA CYS A 56 -25.44 43.69 -17.12
C CYS A 56 -26.17 44.02 -15.81
N SER A 57 -26.02 45.28 -15.42
CA SER A 57 -26.71 46.03 -14.38
C SER A 57 -28.26 45.97 -14.45
N LYS A 58 -28.89 45.99 -13.26
CA LYS A 58 -30.09 46.77 -12.85
C LYS A 58 -30.95 45.93 -11.90
N GLY A 59 -31.24 46.46 -10.72
CA GLY A 59 -32.15 45.84 -9.76
C GLY A 59 -31.84 46.08 -8.28
N MET A 60 -31.17 47.18 -7.96
CA MET A 60 -30.96 47.67 -6.59
C MET A 60 -32.16 48.54 -6.22
N LEU A 61 -33.27 47.91 -5.78
CA LEU A 61 -34.42 48.47 -5.06
C LEU A 61 -35.51 47.38 -5.02
N TYR A 62 -36.15 47.18 -3.87
CA TYR A 62 -37.06 46.06 -3.51
C TYR A 62 -36.40 44.82 -2.90
N LEU A 63 -35.73 44.97 -1.75
CA LEU A 63 -35.70 43.92 -0.71
C LEU A 63 -35.43 44.49 0.70
N PHE A 64 -35.78 45.76 0.94
CA PHE A 64 -35.58 46.46 2.22
C PHE A 64 -36.90 46.86 2.92
N ALA A 65 -38.04 46.28 2.54
CA ALA A 65 -39.36 46.59 3.11
C ALA A 65 -40.06 45.38 3.75
N ARG A 66 -39.31 44.47 4.37
CA ARG A 66 -39.88 43.41 5.23
C ARG A 66 -39.20 43.26 6.59
N LEU A 67 -38.39 44.24 7.00
CA LEU A 67 -37.73 44.33 8.31
C LEU A 67 -38.47 45.28 9.26
N SER A 68 -39.76 45.04 9.45
CA SER A 68 -40.53 45.65 10.54
C SER A 68 -41.62 44.69 11.00
N ARG A 69 -41.19 43.51 11.46
CA ARG A 69 -41.94 42.66 12.39
C ARG A 69 -41.09 42.48 13.65
N THR A 70 -41.49 43.23 14.67
CA THR A 70 -41.39 42.95 16.12
C THR A 70 -40.22 42.09 16.61
N PRO A 71 -39.30 42.62 17.46
CA PRO A 71 -38.23 41.84 18.11
C PRO A 71 -38.72 40.88 19.23
N GLN A 72 -40.02 40.62 19.34
CA GLN A 72 -40.60 39.76 20.38
C GLN A 72 -40.82 38.30 19.93
N ALA A 73 -40.85 38.01 18.63
CA ALA A 73 -41.08 36.63 18.14
C ALA A 73 -39.80 35.76 18.11
N ALA A 74 -38.61 36.38 18.03
CA ALA A 74 -37.33 35.65 18.00
C ALA A 74 -36.89 35.14 19.39
N PHE A 75 -37.40 35.74 20.48
CA PHE A 75 -37.12 35.27 21.84
C PHE A 75 -38.00 34.09 22.25
N MET A 76 -39.25 34.01 21.77
CA MET A 76 -40.16 32.91 22.11
C MET A 76 -39.88 31.62 21.31
N SER A 77 -39.35 31.72 20.08
CA SER A 77 -38.96 30.55 19.28
C SER A 77 -37.75 29.80 19.89
N ASN A 78 -36.82 30.51 20.53
CA ASN A 78 -35.65 29.90 21.17
C ASN A 78 -36.01 29.15 22.46
N GLU A 79 -37.01 29.61 23.22
CA GLU A 79 -37.47 28.90 24.42
C GLU A 79 -38.16 27.59 24.07
N ASP A 80 -39.02 27.58 23.05
CA ASP A 80 -39.70 26.37 22.57
C ASP A 80 -38.73 25.35 21.97
N GLU A 81 -37.73 25.81 21.21
CA GLU A 81 -36.64 24.96 20.71
C GLU A 81 -35.79 24.40 21.85
N SER A 82 -35.48 25.20 22.87
CA SER A 82 -34.75 24.75 24.06
C SER A 82 -35.55 23.72 24.88
N ALA A 83 -36.87 23.88 24.97
CA ALA A 83 -37.75 22.96 25.68
C ALA A 83 -37.91 21.64 24.92
N ALA A 84 -38.01 21.71 23.59
CA ALA A 84 -38.02 20.54 22.71
C ALA A 84 -36.68 19.77 22.78
N LEU A 85 -35.55 20.49 22.78
CA LEU A 85 -34.21 19.89 22.95
C LEU A 85 -34.06 19.23 24.33
N LYS A 86 -34.49 19.89 25.41
CA LYS A 86 -34.50 19.31 26.76
C LYS A 86 -35.37 18.06 26.85
N LYS A 87 -36.53 18.02 26.17
CA LYS A 87 -37.37 16.82 26.08
C LYS A 87 -36.67 15.69 25.32
N LYS A 88 -36.03 15.99 24.18
CA LYS A 88 -35.26 14.99 23.40
C LYS A 88 -34.07 14.45 24.20
N LEU A 89 -33.33 15.30 24.91
CA LEU A 89 -32.23 14.88 25.80
C LEU A 89 -32.72 13.97 26.93
N LYS A 90 -33.86 14.27 27.57
CA LYS A 90 -34.45 13.38 28.59
C LYS A 90 -34.89 12.02 28.04
N VAL A 91 -35.38 11.98 26.80
CA VAL A 91 -35.75 10.72 26.14
C VAL A 91 -34.50 9.90 25.81
N LEU A 92 -33.46 10.52 25.27
CA LEU A 92 -32.17 9.88 25.02
C LEU A 92 -31.53 9.39 26.33
N GLU A 93 -31.57 10.17 27.41
CA GLU A 93 -31.05 9.77 28.72
C GLU A 93 -31.75 8.51 29.26
N ARG A 94 -33.08 8.40 29.07
CA ARG A 94 -33.83 7.18 29.44
C ARG A 94 -33.48 6.00 28.55
N GLN A 95 -33.31 6.21 27.25
CA GLN A 95 -32.93 5.15 26.31
C GLN A 95 -31.52 4.63 26.59
N LEU A 96 -30.57 5.51 26.89
CA LEU A 96 -29.20 5.15 27.27
C LEU A 96 -29.18 4.37 28.60
N LYS A 97 -29.92 4.83 29.61
CA LYS A 97 -30.09 4.09 30.88
C LYS A 97 -30.74 2.71 30.68
N GLN A 98 -31.74 2.59 29.81
CA GLN A 98 -32.36 1.30 29.47
C GLN A 98 -31.43 0.35 28.70
N ALA A 99 -30.50 0.90 27.92
CA ALA A 99 -29.46 0.14 27.23
C ALA A 99 -28.27 -0.24 28.14
N GLY A 100 -28.32 0.11 29.44
CA GLY A 100 -27.22 -0.13 30.38
C GLY A 100 -26.03 0.81 30.21
N ILE A 101 -26.18 1.90 29.44
CA ILE A 101 -25.14 2.91 29.22
C ILE A 101 -25.32 3.99 30.30
N SER A 102 -24.39 4.05 31.25
CA SER A 102 -24.35 5.11 32.24
C SER A 102 -24.10 6.45 31.55
N VAL A 103 -25.09 7.34 31.62
CA VAL A 103 -24.95 8.71 31.11
C VAL A 103 -23.93 9.41 32.01
N ALA A 104 -22.77 9.74 31.46
CA ALA A 104 -21.73 10.45 32.18
C ALA A 104 -22.31 11.74 32.77
N GLU A 105 -22.18 11.92 34.09
CA GLU A 105 -22.50 13.18 34.73
C GLU A 105 -21.61 14.27 34.12
N VAL A 106 -22.20 15.40 33.75
CA VAL A 106 -21.43 16.54 33.24
C VAL A 106 -20.72 17.19 34.43
N ILE A 107 -19.46 16.77 34.66
CA ILE A 107 -18.59 17.32 35.70
C ILE A 107 -17.72 18.41 35.05
N PRO A 108 -17.71 19.64 35.58
CA PRO A 108 -16.85 20.70 35.05
C PRO A 108 -15.36 20.32 35.09
N TYR A 109 -14.61 20.71 34.07
CA TYR A 109 -13.18 20.40 33.90
C TYR A 109 -12.35 20.65 35.17
N GLU A 110 -12.46 21.84 35.76
CA GLU A 110 -11.68 22.23 36.96
C GLU A 110 -12.01 21.36 38.19
N VAL A 111 -13.26 20.92 38.32
CA VAL A 111 -13.70 20.05 39.41
C VAL A 111 -13.18 18.63 39.18
N ALA A 112 -13.30 18.12 37.95
CA ALA A 112 -12.79 16.82 37.56
C ALA A 112 -11.27 16.74 37.75
N LYS A 113 -10.52 17.75 37.29
CA LYS A 113 -9.06 17.83 37.43
C LYS A 113 -8.62 17.81 38.88
N ARG A 114 -9.20 18.66 39.73
CA ARG A 114 -8.90 18.71 41.17
C ARG A 114 -9.20 17.39 41.86
N LYS A 115 -10.33 16.75 41.53
CA LYS A 115 -10.73 15.47 42.10
C LYS A 115 -9.82 14.32 41.65
N VAL A 116 -9.40 14.31 40.39
CA VAL A 116 -8.40 13.36 39.88
C VAL A 116 -7.08 13.49 40.65
N GLU A 117 -6.60 14.72 40.88
CA GLU A 117 -5.37 14.96 41.67
C GLU A 117 -5.52 14.53 43.14
N GLU A 118 -6.65 14.86 43.78
CA GLU A 118 -6.95 14.48 45.16
C GLU A 118 -7.02 12.96 45.35
N VAL A 119 -7.77 12.29 44.48
CA VAL A 119 -7.93 10.82 44.50
C VAL A 119 -6.61 10.13 44.18
N SER A 120 -5.85 10.63 43.18
CA SER A 120 -4.53 10.08 42.83
C SER A 120 -3.56 10.17 44.01
N LYS A 121 -3.50 11.31 44.70
CA LYS A 121 -2.68 11.47 45.89
C LYS A 121 -3.08 10.50 47.00
N ARG A 122 -4.40 10.33 47.23
CA ARG A 122 -4.90 9.41 48.26
C ARG A 122 -4.63 7.94 47.92
N LEU A 123 -4.77 7.55 46.66
CA LEU A 123 -4.40 6.21 46.19
C LEU A 123 -2.90 5.95 46.38
N GLN A 124 -2.04 6.94 46.13
CA GLN A 124 -0.60 6.84 46.37
C GLN A 124 -0.26 6.70 47.86
N GLU A 125 -0.98 7.40 48.75
CA GLU A 125 -0.83 7.26 50.21
C GLU A 125 -1.23 5.87 50.73
N ILE A 126 -2.30 5.28 50.17
CA ILE A 126 -2.71 3.91 50.49
C ILE A 126 -1.70 2.91 49.90
N GLY A 127 -1.17 3.19 48.70
CA GLY A 127 -0.11 2.43 48.05
C GLY A 127 -0.62 1.30 47.15
N SER A 128 -1.47 0.40 47.65
CA SER A 128 -2.03 -0.69 46.83
C SER A 128 -3.37 -1.25 47.33
N SER A 129 -4.05 -2.01 46.46
CA SER A 129 -5.26 -2.77 46.80
C SER A 129 -5.02 -3.90 47.81
N GLU A 130 -3.77 -4.35 47.97
CA GLU A 130 -3.41 -5.50 48.80
C GLU A 130 -2.80 -5.14 50.16
N VAL A 131 -2.77 -3.85 50.52
CA VAL A 131 -2.20 -3.33 51.78
C VAL A 131 -2.43 -4.27 52.96
N VAL A 132 -1.34 -4.62 53.64
CA VAL A 132 -1.33 -5.48 54.83
C VAL A 132 -1.02 -4.61 56.03
N LEU A 133 -2.01 -4.43 56.90
CA LEU A 133 -1.88 -3.71 58.17
C LEU A 133 -2.00 -4.71 59.33
N GLU A 134 -1.31 -4.43 60.44
CA GLU A 134 -1.34 -5.28 61.64
C GLU A 134 -2.76 -5.41 62.21
N ASN A 135 -3.58 -4.37 62.06
CA ASN A 135 -4.98 -4.37 62.46
C ASN A 135 -5.90 -4.79 61.29
N LYS A 136 -6.53 -5.96 61.40
CA LYS A 136 -7.47 -6.50 60.40
C LYS A 136 -8.64 -5.57 60.08
N GLN A 137 -9.13 -4.79 61.04
CA GLN A 137 -10.22 -3.83 60.79
C GLN A 137 -9.73 -2.63 59.99
N ALA A 138 -8.55 -2.10 60.32
CA ALA A 138 -7.92 -1.02 59.56
C ALA A 138 -7.57 -1.46 58.13
N GLN A 139 -7.14 -2.71 57.96
CA GLN A 139 -6.89 -3.31 56.66
C GLN A 139 -8.16 -3.40 55.79
N ALA A 140 -9.26 -3.89 56.36
CA ALA A 140 -10.54 -3.96 55.65
C ALA A 140 -11.07 -2.57 55.27
N ALA A 141 -10.89 -1.58 56.15
CA ALA A 141 -11.25 -0.20 55.88
C ALA A 141 -10.41 0.41 54.75
N ALA A 142 -9.09 0.23 54.76
CA ALA A 142 -8.19 0.73 53.72
C ALA A 142 -8.50 0.11 52.35
N ARG A 143 -8.78 -1.21 52.29
CA ARG A 143 -9.19 -1.88 51.04
C ARG A 143 -10.51 -1.37 50.49
N LYS A 144 -11.48 -1.11 51.37
CA LYS A 144 -12.77 -0.54 50.99
C LYS A 144 -12.62 0.89 50.48
N GLU A 145 -11.81 1.70 51.15
CA GLU A 145 -11.49 3.07 50.73
C GLU A 145 -10.80 3.06 49.36
N TYR A 146 -9.79 2.22 49.17
CA TYR A 146 -9.09 2.06 47.90
C TYR A 146 -10.05 1.70 46.74
N TYR A 147 -10.95 0.75 46.95
CA TYR A 147 -11.96 0.37 45.94
C TYR A 147 -12.90 1.52 45.57
N ILE A 148 -13.32 2.32 46.55
CA ILE A 148 -14.15 3.51 46.30
C ILE A 148 -13.36 4.55 45.51
N LEU A 149 -12.11 4.79 45.90
CA LEU A 149 -11.23 5.73 45.21
C LEU A 149 -10.93 5.31 43.78
N GLU A 150 -10.80 4.01 43.48
CA GLU A 150 -10.68 3.54 42.09
C GLU A 150 -11.93 3.87 41.26
N GLN A 151 -13.14 3.64 41.80
CA GLN A 151 -14.38 4.01 41.11
C GLN A 151 -14.51 5.52 40.92
N GLU A 152 -14.13 6.31 41.92
CA GLU A 152 -14.13 7.78 41.82
C GLU A 152 -13.09 8.25 40.81
N MET A 153 -11.89 7.65 40.78
CA MET A 153 -10.85 7.95 39.81
C MET A 153 -11.35 7.71 38.39
N GLU A 154 -11.95 6.54 38.13
CA GLU A 154 -12.51 6.22 36.81
C GLU A 154 -13.61 7.23 36.42
N LYS A 155 -14.52 7.56 37.35
CA LYS A 155 -15.59 8.55 37.12
C LYS A 155 -15.04 9.92 36.74
N TYR A 156 -14.15 10.49 37.56
CA TYR A 156 -13.62 11.83 37.33
C TYR A 156 -12.63 11.87 36.17
N HIS A 157 -11.85 10.82 35.95
CA HIS A 157 -10.94 10.72 34.81
C HIS A 157 -11.71 10.65 33.48
N MET A 158 -12.75 9.81 33.39
CA MET A 158 -13.59 9.76 32.19
C MET A 158 -14.26 11.11 31.92
N ALA A 159 -14.79 11.77 32.96
CA ALA A 159 -15.37 13.10 32.81
C ALA A 159 -14.33 14.12 32.31
N LEU A 160 -13.11 14.10 32.86
CA LEU A 160 -12.02 14.98 32.47
C LEU A 160 -11.64 14.80 30.99
N VAL A 161 -11.40 13.56 30.55
CA VAL A 161 -10.93 13.26 29.18
C VAL A 161 -11.96 13.60 28.11
N MET A 162 -13.25 13.60 28.47
CA MET A 162 -14.35 13.94 27.57
C MET A 162 -14.61 15.46 27.44
N THR A 163 -13.92 16.30 28.22
CA THR A 163 -14.07 17.77 28.13
C THR A 163 -13.26 18.35 26.96
N ASP A 164 -13.81 19.38 26.31
CA ASP A 164 -13.14 20.09 25.21
C ASP A 164 -11.86 20.79 25.70
N GLU A 165 -11.87 21.30 26.94
CA GLU A 165 -10.72 21.95 27.58
C GLU A 165 -9.53 21.01 27.75
N TYR A 166 -9.78 19.77 28.18
CA TYR A 166 -8.73 18.75 28.27
C TYR A 166 -8.15 18.41 26.90
N ILE A 167 -9.01 18.26 25.89
CA ILE A 167 -8.58 17.95 24.51
C ILE A 167 -7.73 19.10 23.95
N GLU A 168 -8.07 20.35 24.23
CA GLU A 168 -7.29 21.51 23.82
C GLU A 168 -5.96 21.62 24.59
N GLU A 169 -5.97 21.35 25.90
CA GLU A 169 -4.75 21.32 26.71
C GLU A 169 -3.77 20.25 26.22
N GLN A 170 -4.26 19.04 25.92
CA GLN A 170 -3.42 17.97 25.36
C GLN A 170 -2.86 18.36 23.99
N ARG A 171 -3.68 18.95 23.11
CA ARG A 171 -3.20 19.47 21.82
C ARG A 171 -2.12 20.54 21.99
N ARG A 172 -2.26 21.43 22.98
CA ARG A 172 -1.26 22.45 23.29
C ARG A 172 0.04 21.81 23.78
N LYS A 173 -0.02 20.87 24.72
CA LYS A 173 1.17 20.14 25.21
C LYS A 173 1.88 19.40 24.10
N GLU A 174 1.13 18.71 23.23
CA GLU A 174 1.71 18.07 22.04
C GLU A 174 2.39 19.07 21.12
N PHE A 175 1.76 20.21 20.85
CA PHE A 175 2.33 21.26 20.00
C PHE A 175 3.62 21.86 20.58
N GLU A 176 3.61 22.19 21.87
CA GLU A 176 4.78 22.72 22.58
C GLU A 176 5.95 21.72 22.54
N TRP A 177 5.65 20.44 22.79
CA TRP A 177 6.66 19.38 22.71
C TRP A 177 7.24 19.22 21.29
N GLU A 178 6.38 19.27 20.27
CA GLU A 178 6.81 19.19 18.87
C GLU A 178 7.70 20.38 18.47
N GLU A 179 7.38 21.60 18.92
CA GLU A 179 8.17 22.79 18.62
C GLU A 179 9.52 22.77 19.33
N GLU A 180 9.56 22.40 20.62
CA GLU A 180 10.80 22.22 21.37
C GLU A 180 11.75 21.22 20.69
N HIS A 181 11.20 20.14 20.15
CA HIS A 181 11.99 19.08 19.51
C HIS A 181 12.26 19.35 18.02
N ARG A 182 11.64 20.35 17.41
CA ARG A 182 11.65 20.58 15.96
C ARG A 182 13.06 20.74 15.39
N VAL A 183 13.90 21.55 16.04
CA VAL A 183 15.26 21.85 15.58
C VAL A 183 16.14 20.60 15.63
N ALA A 184 16.16 19.91 16.76
CA ALA A 184 16.91 18.67 16.93
C ALA A 184 16.45 17.57 15.96
N ASN A 185 15.15 17.48 15.69
CA ASN A 185 14.59 16.51 14.74
C ASN A 185 15.02 16.80 13.30
N LEU A 186 15.02 18.07 12.89
CA LEU A 186 15.50 18.49 11.57
C LEU A 186 17.00 18.24 11.42
N GLN A 187 17.80 18.57 12.42
CA GLN A 187 19.25 18.33 12.41
C GLN A 187 19.57 16.82 12.30
N ALA A 188 18.87 15.99 13.07
CA ALA A 188 19.00 14.53 12.98
C ALA A 188 18.67 14.03 11.56
N ALA A 189 17.58 14.53 10.96
CA ALA A 189 17.20 14.17 9.59
C ALA A 189 18.27 14.56 8.57
N ARG A 190 18.85 15.76 8.69
CA ARG A 190 19.93 16.25 7.81
C ARG A 190 21.20 15.41 7.95
N LEU A 191 21.63 15.13 9.18
CA LEU A 191 22.80 14.31 9.45
C LEU A 191 22.66 12.92 8.83
N LEU A 192 21.54 12.23 9.09
CA LEU A 192 21.32 10.88 8.54
C LEU A 192 21.25 10.90 7.02
N ARG A 193 20.59 11.88 6.42
CA ARG A 193 20.58 12.05 4.96
C ARG A 193 21.99 12.28 4.41
N SER A 194 22.83 13.06 5.08
CA SER A 194 24.21 13.30 4.65
C SER A 194 25.10 12.05 4.62
N ALA A 195 24.65 10.97 5.27
CA ALA A 195 25.29 9.65 5.26
C ALA A 195 24.57 8.59 4.42
N MET A 196 23.51 8.95 3.69
CA MET A 196 22.69 8.00 2.94
C MET A 196 22.56 8.41 1.46
N PRO A 197 22.87 7.53 0.50
CA PRO A 197 22.60 7.80 -0.91
C PRO A 197 21.08 7.87 -1.18
N VAL A 198 20.67 8.64 -2.18
CA VAL A 198 19.24 8.82 -2.52
C VAL A 198 18.60 7.51 -2.98
N ASN A 199 19.31 6.71 -3.78
CA ASN A 199 18.87 5.41 -4.28
C ASN A 199 19.10 4.25 -3.29
N ILE A 200 19.17 4.53 -1.97
CA ILE A 200 19.45 3.53 -0.93
C ILE A 200 18.56 2.28 -1.04
N SER A 201 17.30 2.41 -1.45
CA SER A 201 16.38 1.27 -1.58
C SER A 201 16.77 0.28 -2.68
N ARG A 202 17.53 0.71 -3.70
CA ARG A 202 17.95 -0.11 -4.85
C ARG A 202 19.32 -0.77 -4.68
N LEU A 203 20.12 -0.32 -3.72
CA LEU A 203 21.47 -0.81 -3.48
C LEU A 203 21.44 -2.02 -2.54
N SER A 204 22.30 -3.01 -2.75
CA SER A 204 22.53 -4.09 -1.79
C SER A 204 23.45 -3.64 -0.64
N GLU A 205 23.65 -4.48 0.40
CA GLU A 205 24.67 -4.21 1.43
C GLU A 205 26.08 -4.15 0.81
N ARG A 206 26.36 -5.01 -0.18
CA ARG A 206 27.66 -5.05 -0.87
C ARG A 206 27.86 -3.81 -1.73
N ASP A 207 26.84 -3.44 -2.50
CA ASP A 207 26.89 -2.28 -3.39
C ASP A 207 27.15 -0.99 -2.58
N LEU A 208 26.62 -0.90 -1.36
CA LEU A 208 26.90 0.24 -0.47
C LEU A 208 28.35 0.28 -0.03
N ILE A 209 28.94 -0.85 0.36
CA ILE A 209 30.34 -0.93 0.82
C ILE A 209 31.30 -0.58 -0.31
N GLU A 210 30.98 -0.99 -1.54
CA GLU A 210 31.76 -0.72 -2.74
C GLU A 210 31.51 0.68 -3.33
N LEU A 211 30.49 1.40 -2.84
CA LEU A 211 30.13 2.71 -3.34
C LEU A 211 31.22 3.75 -3.00
N ALA A 212 31.71 4.44 -4.04
CA ALA A 212 32.52 5.63 -3.84
C ALA A 212 31.65 6.75 -3.25
N THR A 213 31.94 7.16 -2.02
CA THR A 213 31.23 8.28 -1.39
C THR A 213 31.66 9.61 -2.00
N PRO A 214 30.81 10.66 -1.93
CA PRO A 214 31.16 12.00 -2.39
C PRO A 214 32.46 12.58 -1.78
N THR A 215 32.83 12.18 -0.56
CA THR A 215 34.07 12.61 0.11
C THR A 215 35.28 11.75 -0.25
N GLY A 216 35.10 10.67 -1.02
CA GLY A 216 36.16 9.70 -1.34
C GLY A 216 36.47 8.71 -0.21
N VAL A 217 35.78 8.80 0.92
CA VAL A 217 35.92 7.84 2.04
C VAL A 217 35.15 6.56 1.70
N ALA A 218 35.65 5.40 2.10
CA ALA A 218 34.92 4.14 1.91
C ALA A 218 33.64 4.13 2.77
N PHE A 219 32.54 3.59 2.22
CA PHE A 219 31.30 3.50 2.96
C PHE A 219 31.45 2.50 4.14
N PRO A 220 31.18 2.89 5.40
CA PRO A 220 31.40 2.00 6.53
C PRO A 220 30.50 0.76 6.48
N ALA A 221 31.09 -0.45 6.60
CA ALA A 221 30.34 -1.70 6.56
C ALA A 221 29.30 -1.83 7.69
N GLU A 222 29.60 -1.28 8.87
CA GLU A 222 28.65 -1.22 9.99
C GLU A 222 27.41 -0.41 9.63
N LEU A 223 27.60 0.75 8.99
CA LEU A 223 26.51 1.62 8.57
C LEU A 223 25.68 0.96 7.45
N ALA A 224 26.34 0.35 6.45
CA ALA A 224 25.66 -0.33 5.35
C ALA A 224 24.72 -1.44 5.89
N ARG A 225 25.25 -2.27 6.79
CA ARG A 225 24.48 -3.33 7.47
C ARG A 225 23.31 -2.75 8.29
N ARG A 226 23.53 -1.65 9.01
CA ARG A 226 22.50 -0.98 9.81
C ARG A 226 21.36 -0.47 8.95
N LEU A 227 21.65 0.26 7.87
CA LEU A 227 20.67 0.79 6.92
C LEU A 227 19.86 -0.31 6.21
N LYS A 228 20.47 -1.48 5.99
CA LYS A 228 19.81 -2.62 5.34
C LYS A 228 18.95 -3.44 6.30
N ARG A 229 19.43 -3.71 7.52
CA ARG A 229 18.69 -4.46 8.54
C ARG A 229 17.53 -3.66 9.14
N THR A 230 17.70 -2.35 9.26
CA THR A 230 16.69 -1.42 9.79
C THR A 230 16.08 -0.66 8.63
N ASN A 231 15.35 -1.40 7.78
CA ASN A 231 14.81 -0.93 6.51
C ASN A 231 13.90 0.31 6.62
N VAL A 232 13.30 0.59 7.79
CA VAL A 232 12.52 1.81 8.02
C VAL A 232 13.33 3.09 7.77
N LEU A 233 14.66 3.07 7.98
CA LEU A 233 15.54 4.21 7.73
C LEU A 233 15.57 4.62 6.27
N GLN A 234 15.25 3.71 5.34
CA GLN A 234 15.16 4.03 3.91
C GLN A 234 14.07 5.06 3.62
N LEU A 235 13.05 5.18 4.48
CA LEU A 235 12.02 6.21 4.37
C LEU A 235 12.59 7.64 4.43
N LEU A 236 13.76 7.84 5.02
CA LEU A 236 14.45 9.14 5.03
C LEU A 236 14.78 9.67 3.62
N ARG A 237 14.86 8.76 2.64
CA ARG A 237 15.13 9.02 1.22
C ARG A 237 13.93 8.72 0.32
N THR A 238 12.76 8.48 0.90
CA THR A 238 11.50 8.32 0.16
C THR A 238 10.69 9.61 0.21
N ASP A 239 10.11 10.00 -0.92
CA ASP A 239 9.21 11.18 -0.97
C ASP A 239 8.01 10.95 -0.03
N PRO A 240 7.73 11.86 0.92
CA PRO A 240 6.54 11.83 1.76
C PRO A 240 5.24 11.55 0.99
N LYS A 241 5.08 12.09 -0.23
CA LYS A 241 3.91 11.84 -1.07
C LYS A 241 3.80 10.39 -1.53
N THR A 242 4.93 9.74 -1.75
CA THR A 242 5.00 8.30 -2.07
C THR A 242 4.67 7.48 -0.83
N ILE A 243 5.19 7.85 0.35
CA ILE A 243 4.90 7.18 1.63
C ILE A 243 3.40 7.18 1.91
N VAL A 244 2.70 8.31 1.71
CA VAL A 244 1.25 8.41 1.90
C VAL A 244 0.50 7.32 1.11
N LYS A 245 0.93 7.09 -0.14
CA LYS A 245 0.30 6.16 -1.09
C LYS A 245 0.66 4.69 -0.88
N MET A 246 1.68 4.38 -0.07
CA MET A 246 2.08 2.98 0.19
C MET A 246 0.93 2.17 0.80
N HIS A 247 0.85 0.88 0.50
CA HIS A 247 -0.13 0.00 1.14
C HIS A 247 0.21 -0.21 2.63
N PRO A 248 -0.76 -0.35 3.56
CA PRO A 248 -0.48 -0.58 4.98
C PRO A 248 0.48 -1.74 5.23
N SER A 249 0.35 -2.86 4.49
CA SER A 249 1.25 -4.01 4.62
C SER A 249 2.72 -3.69 4.31
N VAL A 250 2.99 -2.71 3.44
CA VAL A 250 4.35 -2.24 3.17
C VAL A 250 4.87 -1.44 4.36
N ILE A 251 4.02 -0.57 4.91
CA ILE A 251 4.35 0.26 6.07
C ILE A 251 4.63 -0.60 7.31
N GLU A 252 3.74 -1.57 7.59
CA GLU A 252 3.88 -2.50 8.71
C GLU A 252 5.08 -3.46 8.55
N GLY A 253 5.50 -3.72 7.31
CA GLY A 253 6.70 -4.49 7.00
C GLY A 253 8.02 -3.78 7.32
N TYR A 254 7.99 -2.48 7.62
CA TYR A 254 9.19 -1.76 8.06
C TYR A 254 9.52 -2.09 9.53
N ARG A 255 10.76 -2.53 9.76
CA ARG A 255 11.27 -2.86 11.08
C ARG A 255 11.59 -1.58 11.86
N THR A 256 10.89 -1.37 12.97
CA THR A 256 11.06 -0.23 13.89
C THR A 256 11.90 -0.56 15.13
N THR A 257 12.31 -1.83 15.28
CA THR A 257 13.15 -2.27 16.41
C THR A 257 14.63 -1.91 16.19
N GLY A 258 15.34 -1.62 17.28
CA GLY A 258 16.78 -1.29 17.24
C GLY A 258 17.12 0.14 16.80
N LEU A 259 16.10 1.01 16.65
CA LEU A 259 16.29 2.43 16.36
C LEU A 259 16.83 3.19 17.57
N THR A 260 17.84 4.02 17.33
CA THR A 260 18.40 4.95 18.32
C THR A 260 17.54 6.22 18.44
N LEU A 261 17.80 7.09 19.41
CA LEU A 261 17.05 8.33 19.56
C LEU A 261 17.28 9.25 18.34
N LEU A 262 18.52 9.39 17.87
CA LEU A 262 18.86 10.13 16.65
C LEU A 262 18.05 9.67 15.44
N GLU A 263 17.93 8.35 15.25
CA GLU A 263 17.17 7.78 14.13
C GLU A 263 15.67 7.99 14.27
N ARG A 264 15.13 7.88 15.48
CA ARG A 264 13.73 8.17 15.78
C ARG A 264 13.38 9.62 15.50
N ARG A 265 14.24 10.56 15.91
CA ARG A 265 14.12 12.00 15.64
C ARG A 265 14.06 12.29 14.13
N ALA A 266 14.97 11.70 13.37
CA ALA A 266 15.03 11.83 11.93
C ALA A 266 13.78 11.27 11.24
N LEU A 267 13.35 10.06 11.61
CA LEU A 267 12.16 9.43 11.06
C LEU A 267 10.90 10.23 11.37
N HIS A 268 10.76 10.68 12.62
CA HIS A 268 9.63 11.50 13.05
C HIS A 268 9.47 12.73 12.16
N HIS A 269 10.56 13.47 11.93
CA HIS A 269 10.55 14.64 11.04
C HIS A 269 10.05 14.33 9.62
N VAL A 270 10.51 13.22 9.02
CA VAL A 270 10.10 12.83 7.65
C VAL A 270 8.65 12.35 7.60
N MET A 271 8.18 11.73 8.67
CA MET A 271 6.86 11.13 8.76
C MET A 271 5.74 12.11 9.18
N LEU A 272 6.06 13.35 9.57
CA LEU A 272 5.08 14.36 9.96
C LEU A 272 4.02 14.61 8.88
N HIS A 273 4.42 14.80 7.62
CA HIS A 273 3.47 15.02 6.53
C HIS A 273 2.61 13.78 6.23
N PRO A 274 3.18 12.56 6.04
CA PRO A 274 2.37 11.36 5.87
C PRO A 274 1.39 11.12 7.01
N PHE A 275 1.82 11.36 8.25
CA PHE A 275 0.99 11.25 9.43
C PHE A 275 -0.23 12.17 9.40
N GLN A 276 -0.04 13.45 9.06
CA GLN A 276 -1.15 14.42 8.97
C GLN A 276 -2.20 13.99 7.94
N GLU A 277 -1.77 13.44 6.80
CA GLU A 277 -2.68 12.94 5.78
C GLU A 277 -3.43 11.69 6.24
N TRP A 278 -2.77 10.74 6.88
CA TRP A 278 -3.43 9.56 7.44
C TRP A 278 -4.38 9.92 8.59
N LYS A 279 -4.06 10.95 9.39
CA LYS A 279 -4.92 11.46 10.45
C LYS A 279 -6.24 12.01 9.89
N LYS A 280 -6.18 12.75 8.77
CA LYS A 280 -7.38 13.27 8.08
C LYS A 280 -8.24 12.14 7.49
N GLN A 281 -7.61 11.04 7.10
CA GLN A 281 -8.24 9.91 6.42
C GLN A 281 -8.60 8.74 7.37
N GLN A 282 -8.65 8.96 8.69
CA GLN A 282 -8.88 7.88 9.67
C GLN A 282 -10.20 7.11 9.54
N MET A 283 -11.16 7.64 8.79
CA MET A 283 -12.41 6.92 8.49
C MET A 283 -12.18 5.72 7.56
N ASP A 284 -11.08 5.71 6.82
CA ASP A 284 -10.64 4.57 6.01
C ASP A 284 -9.80 3.60 6.86
N GLU A 285 -10.16 2.32 6.84
CA GLU A 285 -9.49 1.26 7.62
C GLU A 285 -8.00 1.14 7.26
N LEU A 286 -7.65 1.32 5.97
CA LEU A 286 -6.26 1.24 5.53
C LEU A 286 -5.43 2.39 6.11
N SER A 287 -5.97 3.60 6.07
CA SER A 287 -5.35 4.79 6.66
C SER A 287 -5.27 4.72 8.18
N GLN A 288 -6.28 4.15 8.85
CA GLN A 288 -6.28 3.92 10.30
C GLN A 288 -5.16 2.98 10.73
N LYS A 289 -4.88 1.91 9.98
CA LYS A 289 -3.75 0.99 10.25
C LYS A 289 -2.41 1.72 10.16
N LYS A 290 -2.19 2.50 9.09
CA LYS A 290 -0.97 3.32 8.93
C LYS A 290 -0.80 4.35 10.05
N TYR A 291 -1.90 5.02 10.42
CA TYR A 291 -1.92 5.97 11.53
C TYR A 291 -1.52 5.29 12.84
N SER A 292 -2.14 4.14 13.16
CA SER A 292 -1.86 3.38 14.37
C SER A 292 -0.40 2.90 14.44
N TRP A 293 0.17 2.48 13.30
CA TRP A 293 1.58 2.13 13.19
C TRP A 293 2.49 3.31 13.53
N TYR A 294 2.20 4.50 13.00
CA TYR A 294 2.99 5.69 13.28
C TYR A 294 2.84 6.15 14.74
N CYS A 295 1.65 6.06 15.35
CA CYS A 295 1.48 6.37 16.78
C CYS A 295 2.44 5.53 17.63
N LYS A 296 2.54 4.21 17.39
CA LYS A 296 3.52 3.35 18.08
C LYS A 296 4.97 3.81 17.88
N LEU A 297 5.30 4.29 16.68
CA LEU A 297 6.64 4.84 16.39
C LEU A 297 6.89 6.15 17.17
N LYS A 298 5.90 7.04 17.21
CA LYS A 298 5.94 8.31 17.95
C LYS A 298 6.02 8.06 19.46
N ASP A 299 5.21 7.18 20.02
CA ASP A 299 5.22 6.86 21.46
C ASP A 299 6.59 6.32 21.91
N ALA A 300 7.18 5.44 21.08
CA ALA A 300 8.52 4.93 21.32
C ALA A 300 9.61 6.00 21.16
N PHE A 301 9.39 7.02 20.33
CA PHE A 301 10.26 8.20 20.24
C PHE A 301 10.14 9.08 21.48
N VAL A 302 8.92 9.46 21.87
CA VAL A 302 8.65 10.28 23.07
C VAL A 302 9.28 9.63 24.30
N THR A 303 9.06 8.32 24.50
CA THR A 303 9.65 7.55 25.60
C THR A 303 11.18 7.60 25.57
N ALA A 304 11.80 7.42 24.40
CA ALA A 304 13.25 7.47 24.27
C ALA A 304 13.81 8.88 24.54
N ALA A 305 13.10 9.93 24.12
CA ALA A 305 13.48 11.32 24.36
C ALA A 305 13.39 11.67 25.85
N SER A 306 12.28 11.31 26.51
CA SER A 306 12.12 11.51 27.96
C SER A 306 13.17 10.74 28.76
N ASN A 307 13.46 9.49 28.40
CA ASN A 307 14.51 8.71 29.08
C ASN A 307 15.89 9.35 28.92
N PHE A 308 16.19 9.89 27.74
CA PHE A 308 17.44 10.60 27.48
C PHE A 308 17.53 11.89 28.30
N GLN A 309 16.46 12.68 28.33
CA GLN A 309 16.38 13.92 29.09
C GLN A 309 16.51 13.68 30.60
N ASN A 310 15.74 12.75 31.15
CA ASN A 310 15.81 12.37 32.57
C ASN A 310 17.23 11.91 32.96
N HIS A 311 17.91 11.19 32.07
CA HIS A 311 19.30 10.76 32.27
C HIS A 311 20.26 11.96 32.30
N CYS A 312 20.08 12.94 31.42
CA CYS A 312 20.88 14.17 31.40
C CYS A 312 20.67 14.99 32.67
N GLU A 313 19.42 15.17 33.09
CA GLU A 313 19.04 15.89 34.32
C GLU A 313 19.63 15.22 35.57
N THR A 314 19.55 13.87 35.65
CA THR A 314 20.08 13.10 36.80
C THR A 314 21.62 13.11 36.83
N SER A 315 22.28 13.15 35.67
CA SER A 315 23.74 13.15 35.57
C SER A 315 24.37 14.54 35.76
N GLY A 316 23.57 15.60 35.89
CA GLY A 316 24.05 16.98 36.06
C GLY A 316 24.73 17.58 34.83
N THR A 317 24.76 16.86 33.71
CA THR A 317 25.29 17.33 32.43
C THR A 317 24.14 17.87 31.58
N ALA A 318 24.05 19.20 31.47
CA ALA A 318 23.27 19.82 30.41
C ALA A 318 23.97 19.49 29.07
N PHE A 319 23.39 18.58 28.30
CA PHE A 319 23.87 18.31 26.93
C PHE A 319 23.38 19.44 26.03
N ASP A 320 24.04 20.60 26.11
CA ASP A 320 23.74 21.72 25.23
C ASP A 320 24.29 21.41 23.84
N ILE A 321 23.39 21.29 22.86
CA ILE A 321 23.73 21.21 21.43
C ILE A 321 23.99 22.65 20.95
N ALA A 322 24.94 23.34 21.58
CA ALA A 322 25.40 24.64 21.13
C ALA A 322 26.47 24.43 20.06
N VAL A 323 26.13 24.81 18.83
CA VAL A 323 27.07 24.86 17.70
C VAL A 323 28.04 26.02 17.96
N HIS A 324 29.23 25.70 18.45
CA HIS A 324 30.38 26.58 18.28
C HIS A 324 31.14 26.10 17.04
N ASP A 325 31.00 26.85 15.95
CA ASP A 325 32.01 26.90 14.89
C ASP A 325 33.24 27.59 15.50
N ASP A 326 34.40 26.99 15.24
CA ASP A 326 35.75 27.40 15.64
C ASP A 326 36.24 26.98 17.05
N ASP A 327 37.37 26.28 16.98
CA ASP A 327 38.32 25.87 18.01
C ASP A 327 38.05 24.68 18.93
N GLU A 328 39.15 23.97 19.12
CA GLU A 328 39.42 22.66 19.71
C GLU A 328 39.09 22.61 21.22
N VAL A 329 37.82 22.85 21.59
CA VAL A 329 37.38 22.82 23.00
C VAL A 329 37.06 21.39 23.42
N ALA A 330 37.82 20.92 24.41
CA ALA A 330 37.79 19.60 24.99
C ALA A 330 36.37 19.08 25.25
N MET A 331 36.05 17.91 24.66
CA MET A 331 34.88 17.10 24.97
C MET A 331 34.72 16.97 26.49
N GLU A 332 33.73 17.65 27.06
CA GLU A 332 33.28 17.37 28.43
C GLU A 332 32.83 15.90 28.47
N GLN A 333 33.65 15.09 29.12
CA GLN A 333 33.38 13.67 29.28
C GLN A 333 32.11 13.54 30.11
N HIS A 334 31.03 13.07 29.46
CA HIS A 334 29.81 12.68 30.16
C HIS A 334 30.18 11.69 31.27
N ASN A 335 30.16 12.18 32.52
CA ASN A 335 30.61 11.46 33.70
C ASN A 335 29.43 10.71 34.31
N CYS A 336 29.05 9.61 33.67
CA CYS A 336 28.06 8.67 34.20
C CYS A 336 28.71 7.33 34.52
N SER A 337 28.22 6.69 35.60
CA SER A 337 28.61 5.36 36.05
C SER A 337 28.29 4.25 35.04
N LEU A 338 27.38 4.50 34.09
CA LEU A 338 27.02 3.58 33.03
C LEU A 338 28.13 3.52 31.97
N LEU A 339 28.72 2.33 31.80
CA LEU A 339 29.82 2.10 30.87
C LEU A 339 29.32 1.80 29.44
N GLY A 340 30.06 2.31 28.45
CA GLY A 340 29.84 1.99 27.03
C GLY A 340 28.44 2.33 26.51
N GLN A 341 27.75 1.34 25.96
CA GLN A 341 26.43 1.48 25.33
C GLN A 341 25.26 1.56 26.33
N ALA A 342 25.50 1.32 27.62
CA ALA A 342 24.47 1.47 28.65
C ALA A 342 24.13 2.94 28.93
N CYS A 343 25.03 3.87 28.60
CA CYS A 343 24.80 5.30 28.72
C CYS A 343 24.13 5.86 27.45
N PRO A 344 22.90 6.43 27.53
CA PRO A 344 22.20 7.00 26.37
C PRO A 344 23.03 8.05 25.62
N VAL A 345 23.71 8.95 26.33
CA VAL A 345 24.55 10.02 25.74
C VAL A 345 25.71 9.46 24.91
N ARG A 346 26.47 8.51 25.46
CA ARG A 346 27.60 7.87 24.75
C ARG A 346 27.14 7.00 23.58
N ALA A 347 25.99 6.34 23.72
CA ALA A 347 25.38 5.56 22.66
C ALA A 347 24.99 6.46 21.47
N GLU A 348 24.32 7.58 21.74
CA GLU A 348 23.94 8.58 20.73
C GLU A 348 25.16 9.17 20.03
N GLU A 349 26.20 9.54 20.78
CA GLU A 349 27.43 10.11 20.21
C GLU A 349 28.16 9.13 19.29
N ARG A 350 28.22 7.84 19.65
CA ARG A 350 28.77 6.81 18.77
C ARG A 350 28.00 6.72 17.46
N VAL A 351 26.67 6.76 17.54
CA VAL A 351 25.81 6.69 16.34
C VAL A 351 25.97 7.95 15.50
N ARG A 352 26.07 9.13 16.12
CA ARG A 352 26.35 10.40 15.42
C ARG A 352 27.63 10.31 14.60
N LYS A 353 28.72 9.80 15.20
CA LYS A 353 30.00 9.58 14.50
C LYS A 353 29.84 8.62 13.31
N LEU A 354 29.05 7.56 13.45
CA LEU A 354 28.79 6.60 12.38
C LEU A 354 28.11 7.24 11.15
N TYR A 355 27.25 8.25 11.35
CA TYR A 355 26.56 8.97 10.27
C TYR A 355 27.31 10.23 9.78
N SER A 356 28.52 10.49 10.25
CA SER A 356 29.29 11.70 9.87
C SER A 356 30.30 11.44 8.74
N GLY A 357 30.60 12.46 7.93
CA GLY A 357 31.76 12.47 7.03
C GLY A 357 31.61 11.81 5.64
N LEU A 358 30.42 11.35 5.25
CA LEU A 358 30.21 10.69 3.94
C LEU A 358 29.80 11.65 2.80
N GLY A 359 29.34 12.86 3.12
CA GLY A 359 29.10 13.95 2.15
C GLY A 359 27.97 13.74 1.13
N PHE A 360 27.03 12.84 1.38
CA PHE A 360 25.79 12.79 0.59
C PHE A 360 24.92 14.03 0.85
N LEU A 361 23.92 14.25 0.00
CA LEU A 361 23.06 15.43 0.08
C LEU A 361 22.29 15.49 1.42
N PRO A 362 22.50 16.50 2.28
CA PRO A 362 21.82 16.58 3.58
C PRO A 362 20.32 16.90 3.45
N ASP A 363 19.94 17.57 2.36
CA ASP A 363 18.57 17.99 2.11
C ASP A 363 17.70 16.87 1.52
N ALA A 364 16.40 17.17 1.41
CA ALA A 364 15.36 16.30 0.89
C ALA A 364 15.53 16.01 -0.61
N GLY A 365 16.46 15.11 -0.93
CA GLY A 365 16.59 14.46 -2.23
C GLY A 365 15.90 13.10 -2.24
N TYR A 366 15.06 12.86 -3.25
CA TYR A 366 14.28 11.63 -3.42
C TYR A 366 14.55 10.99 -4.78
N ILE A 367 14.33 9.67 -4.87
CA ILE A 367 14.40 8.94 -6.13
C ILE A 367 13.29 9.47 -7.04
N LYS A 368 13.67 10.01 -8.21
CA LYS A 368 12.71 10.34 -9.27
C LYS A 368 12.39 9.04 -10.01
N GLU A 369 11.20 8.51 -9.78
CA GLU A 369 10.68 7.40 -10.56
C GLU A 369 9.95 7.96 -11.77
N ASP A 370 10.56 7.85 -12.94
CA ASP A 370 9.87 8.09 -14.21
C ASP A 370 8.90 6.94 -14.41
N ILE A 371 7.68 7.10 -13.88
CA ILE A 371 6.57 6.20 -14.16
C ILE A 371 6.19 6.45 -15.63
N LEU A 372 6.83 5.71 -16.52
CA LEU A 372 6.36 5.50 -17.89
C LEU A 372 4.97 4.88 -17.77
N LYS A 373 3.93 5.71 -17.91
CA LYS A 373 2.55 5.22 -18.05
C LYS A 373 2.55 4.31 -19.27
N GLY A 374 2.38 3.00 -19.04
CA GLY A 374 2.23 2.05 -20.12
C GLY A 374 1.10 2.50 -21.02
N ASP A 375 1.38 2.53 -22.32
CA ASP A 375 0.41 2.91 -23.34
C ASP A 375 -0.79 1.93 -23.29
N PRO A 376 -1.99 2.38 -22.89
CA PRO A 376 -3.14 1.49 -22.72
C PRO A 376 -3.61 0.87 -24.04
N GLU A 377 -3.20 1.42 -25.19
CA GLU A 377 -3.60 0.92 -26.51
C GLU A 377 -2.84 -0.36 -26.92
N GLY A 378 -1.67 -0.65 -26.35
CA GLY A 378 -0.87 -1.85 -26.69
C GLY A 378 -0.95 -3.00 -25.69
N ALA A 379 -1.58 -2.79 -24.53
CA ALA A 379 -1.61 -3.80 -23.46
C ALA A 379 -2.43 -5.04 -23.84
N GLY A 380 -3.52 -4.87 -24.60
CA GLY A 380 -4.35 -5.99 -25.08
C GLY A 380 -3.64 -6.85 -26.12
N GLU A 381 -2.96 -6.22 -27.07
CA GLU A 381 -2.17 -6.93 -28.09
C GLU A 381 -1.00 -7.70 -27.48
N LYS A 382 -0.29 -7.07 -26.53
CA LYS A 382 0.80 -7.73 -25.80
C LYS A 382 0.30 -8.92 -24.97
N ALA A 383 -0.82 -8.78 -24.27
CA ALA A 383 -1.42 -9.87 -23.52
C ALA A 383 -1.86 -11.04 -24.42
N LEU A 384 -2.38 -10.74 -25.62
CA LEU A 384 -2.77 -11.75 -26.59
C LEU A 384 -1.56 -12.49 -27.16
N LEU A 385 -0.47 -11.77 -27.47
CA LEU A 385 0.80 -12.38 -27.90
C LEU A 385 1.41 -13.25 -26.79
N GLU A 386 1.40 -12.79 -25.54
CA GLU A 386 1.88 -13.57 -24.39
C GLU A 386 1.02 -14.83 -24.16
N ALA A 387 -0.30 -14.73 -24.27
CA ALA A 387 -1.21 -15.87 -24.18
C ALA A 387 -1.00 -16.89 -25.31
N GLN A 388 -0.79 -16.41 -26.54
CA GLN A 388 -0.46 -17.27 -27.67
C GLN A 388 0.91 -17.95 -27.50
N ALA A 389 1.92 -17.24 -26.99
CA ALA A 389 3.24 -17.81 -26.71
C ALA A 389 3.15 -18.91 -25.63
N HIS A 390 2.42 -18.65 -24.55
CA HIS A 390 2.20 -19.64 -23.50
C HIS A 390 1.42 -20.87 -24.01
N ALA A 391 0.42 -20.68 -24.88
CA ALA A 391 -0.30 -21.80 -25.50
C ALA A 391 0.63 -22.65 -26.39
N ARG A 392 1.53 -22.03 -27.15
CA ARG A 392 2.55 -22.75 -27.95
C ARG A 392 3.49 -23.55 -27.05
N GLU A 393 3.98 -22.94 -25.97
CA GLU A 393 4.87 -23.60 -25.00
C GLU A 393 4.20 -24.84 -24.36
N MET A 394 2.91 -24.73 -23.99
CA MET A 394 2.15 -25.85 -23.44
C MET A 394 2.03 -27.01 -24.43
N VAL A 395 1.77 -26.73 -25.71
CA VAL A 395 1.71 -27.75 -26.76
C VAL A 395 3.08 -28.42 -26.97
N THR A 396 4.16 -27.65 -27.01
CA THR A 396 5.53 -28.18 -27.14
C THR A 396 5.89 -29.08 -25.96
N ASN A 397 5.59 -28.65 -24.73
CA ASN A 397 5.83 -29.43 -23.52
C ASN A 397 5.02 -30.74 -23.49
N GLN A 398 3.76 -30.69 -23.96
CA GLN A 398 2.92 -31.88 -24.05
C GLN A 398 3.48 -32.87 -25.08
N ARG A 399 3.80 -32.41 -26.30
CA ARG A 399 4.43 -33.23 -27.35
C ARG A 399 5.71 -33.88 -26.86
N GLN A 400 6.56 -33.14 -26.14
CA GLN A 400 7.81 -33.68 -25.61
C GLN A 400 7.57 -34.84 -24.61
N ARG A 401 6.52 -34.76 -23.78
CA ARG A 401 6.14 -35.84 -22.86
C ARG A 401 5.66 -37.08 -23.63
N ASP A 402 4.82 -36.88 -24.64
CA ASP A 402 4.26 -37.97 -25.44
C ASP A 402 5.34 -38.69 -26.27
N LEU A 403 6.28 -37.93 -26.85
CA LEU A 403 7.45 -38.49 -27.53
C LEU A 403 8.33 -39.31 -26.58
N LYS A 404 8.60 -38.79 -25.37
CA LYS A 404 9.38 -39.51 -24.34
C LYS A 404 8.71 -40.82 -23.93
N ALA A 405 7.39 -40.84 -23.85
CA ALA A 405 6.61 -42.04 -23.56
C ALA A 405 6.69 -43.06 -24.71
N HIS A 406 6.51 -42.63 -25.96
CA HIS A 406 6.56 -43.50 -27.14
C HIS A 406 7.93 -44.14 -27.34
N TYR A 407 8.99 -43.33 -27.30
CA TYR A 407 10.37 -43.76 -27.53
C TYR A 407 11.04 -44.35 -26.28
N LYS A 408 10.28 -44.61 -25.20
CA LYS A 408 10.78 -45.22 -23.95
C LYS A 408 12.03 -44.53 -23.38
N MET A 409 12.02 -43.19 -23.37
CA MET A 409 13.14 -42.35 -22.90
C MET A 409 14.44 -42.45 -23.72
N GLN A 410 14.40 -42.99 -24.95
CA GLN A 410 15.52 -42.92 -25.87
C GLN A 410 15.73 -41.49 -26.36
N MET A 411 16.54 -40.71 -25.64
CA MET A 411 16.70 -39.27 -25.85
C MET A 411 17.14 -38.88 -27.27
N ARG A 412 17.86 -39.76 -27.97
CA ARG A 412 18.26 -39.53 -29.37
C ARG A 412 17.06 -39.54 -30.32
N GLU A 413 16.19 -40.53 -30.20
CA GLU A 413 14.99 -40.67 -31.03
C GLU A 413 13.97 -39.56 -30.69
N VAL A 414 13.82 -39.24 -29.39
CA VAL A 414 13.00 -38.12 -28.91
C VAL A 414 13.48 -36.80 -29.48
N ALA A 415 14.78 -36.52 -29.46
CA ALA A 415 15.34 -35.27 -30.01
C ALA A 415 15.16 -35.19 -31.53
N GLN A 416 15.35 -36.31 -32.23
CA GLN A 416 15.15 -36.36 -33.68
C GLN A 416 13.67 -36.15 -34.07
N ALA A 417 12.74 -36.77 -33.34
CA ALA A 417 11.30 -36.59 -33.55
C ALA A 417 10.85 -35.16 -33.21
N ALA A 418 11.32 -34.61 -32.08
CA ALA A 418 11.02 -33.24 -31.68
C ALA A 418 11.54 -32.22 -32.70
N GLY A 419 12.79 -32.36 -33.15
CA GLY A 419 13.36 -31.49 -34.18
C GLY A 419 12.62 -31.58 -35.51
N ALA A 420 12.19 -32.78 -35.91
CA ALA A 420 11.37 -32.94 -37.11
C ALA A 420 9.99 -32.26 -36.98
N LEU A 421 9.34 -32.35 -35.82
CA LEU A 421 8.08 -31.65 -35.56
C LEU A 421 8.24 -30.12 -35.59
N GLU A 422 9.34 -29.59 -35.04
CA GLU A 422 9.66 -28.15 -35.09
C GLU A 422 9.94 -27.67 -36.53
N GLU A 423 10.66 -28.46 -37.31
CA GLU A 423 10.94 -28.18 -38.72
C GLU A 423 9.64 -28.21 -39.55
N MET A 424 8.77 -29.19 -39.29
CA MET A 424 7.44 -29.27 -39.92
C MET A 424 6.56 -28.06 -39.54
N ASP A 425 6.50 -27.68 -38.27
CA ASP A 425 5.76 -26.49 -37.81
C ASP A 425 6.27 -25.23 -38.52
N THR A 426 7.60 -25.10 -38.66
CA THR A 426 8.23 -23.98 -39.37
C THR A 426 7.83 -23.95 -40.84
N ILE A 427 7.82 -25.10 -41.52
CA ILE A 427 7.41 -25.18 -42.93
C ILE A 427 5.91 -24.88 -43.07
N LEU A 428 5.07 -25.39 -42.18
CA LEU A 428 3.62 -25.13 -42.19
C LEU A 428 3.28 -23.67 -41.90
N ASP A 429 4.03 -23.00 -41.03
CA ASP A 429 3.87 -21.56 -40.78
C ASP A 429 4.29 -20.74 -42.01
N ARG A 430 5.35 -21.14 -42.73
CA ARG A 430 5.72 -20.53 -44.02
C ARG A 430 4.65 -20.74 -45.08
N VAL A 431 4.10 -21.95 -45.19
CA VAL A 431 3.01 -22.28 -46.12
C VAL A 431 1.79 -21.41 -45.82
N ARG A 432 1.39 -21.26 -44.54
CA ARG A 432 0.28 -20.39 -44.14
C ARG A 432 0.55 -18.91 -44.41
N ALA A 433 1.74 -18.42 -44.09
CA ALA A 433 2.09 -17.03 -44.38
C ALA A 433 2.08 -16.73 -45.89
N LEU A 434 2.49 -17.71 -46.72
CA LEU A 434 2.37 -17.61 -48.17
C LEU A 434 0.89 -17.67 -48.59
N ASP A 435 0.09 -18.59 -48.06
CA ASP A 435 -1.34 -18.71 -48.39
C ASP A 435 -2.13 -17.44 -48.04
N GLU A 436 -1.91 -16.86 -46.85
CA GLU A 436 -2.54 -15.60 -46.43
C GLU A 436 -2.09 -14.40 -47.27
N ALA A 437 -0.85 -14.42 -47.76
CA ALA A 437 -0.30 -13.37 -48.62
C ALA A 437 -0.75 -13.46 -50.08
N LEU A 438 -1.49 -14.52 -50.48
CA LEU A 438 -2.07 -14.60 -51.82
C LEU A 438 -3.20 -13.57 -51.95
N PRO A 439 -3.06 -12.55 -52.83
CA PRO A 439 -4.16 -11.64 -53.08
C PRO A 439 -5.24 -12.39 -53.87
N PHE A 440 -6.35 -12.74 -53.19
CA PHE A 440 -7.60 -13.18 -53.82
C PHE A 440 -8.32 -12.00 -54.51
N SER A 441 -7.61 -11.19 -55.29
CA SER A 441 -8.24 -10.20 -56.16
C SER A 441 -8.44 -10.83 -57.53
N LEU A 442 -9.65 -11.37 -57.77
CA LEU A 442 -10.13 -11.65 -59.12
C LEU A 442 -10.01 -10.35 -59.94
N PRO A 443 -9.33 -10.35 -61.10
CA PRO A 443 -9.21 -9.17 -61.91
C PRO A 443 -10.59 -8.79 -62.46
N SER A 444 -11.18 -7.74 -61.90
CA SER A 444 -12.29 -7.03 -62.54
C SER A 444 -11.79 -6.56 -63.91
N CYS A 445 -12.46 -7.03 -64.97
CA CYS A 445 -12.19 -6.71 -66.36
C CYS A 445 -12.23 -5.19 -66.60
N SER A 446 -11.10 -4.51 -66.44
CA SER A 446 -10.90 -3.19 -67.02
C SER A 446 -9.45 -3.04 -67.49
N LYS A 447 -9.33 -2.57 -68.72
CA LYS A 447 -8.13 -2.52 -69.55
C LYS A 447 -7.13 -1.51 -68.99
N GLN A 448 -5.88 -1.92 -68.74
CA GLN A 448 -4.68 -1.21 -69.24
C GLN A 448 -3.36 -1.98 -68.95
N ASP A 449 -2.59 -2.17 -70.03
CA ASP A 449 -1.46 -3.10 -70.23
C ASP A 449 -0.08 -2.61 -69.75
N SER A 450 0.23 -2.66 -68.44
CA SER A 450 1.65 -2.70 -68.02
C SER A 450 1.92 -3.31 -66.65
N THR A 451 0.97 -3.26 -65.72
CA THR A 451 1.12 -3.82 -64.36
C THR A 451 0.75 -5.31 -64.27
N ARG A 452 0.00 -5.82 -65.25
CA ARG A 452 -0.50 -7.21 -65.30
C ARG A 452 0.64 -8.24 -65.37
N GLY A 453 1.63 -8.03 -66.24
CA GLY A 453 2.77 -8.95 -66.36
C GLY A 453 3.67 -9.01 -65.11
N MET A 454 3.70 -7.93 -64.32
CA MET A 454 4.44 -7.91 -63.06
C MET A 454 3.66 -8.61 -61.93
N HIS A 455 2.33 -8.50 -61.92
CA HIS A 455 1.46 -9.23 -60.99
C HIS A 455 1.48 -10.75 -61.26
N GLU A 456 1.38 -11.16 -62.53
CA GLU A 456 1.46 -12.56 -62.95
C GLU A 456 2.83 -13.18 -62.60
N ARG A 457 3.93 -12.45 -62.79
CA ARG A 457 5.27 -12.91 -62.35
C ARG A 457 5.38 -13.06 -60.84
N LYS A 458 4.83 -12.12 -60.06
CA LYS A 458 4.82 -12.20 -58.59
C LYS A 458 3.97 -13.37 -58.09
N GLN A 459 2.80 -13.59 -58.68
CA GLN A 459 1.97 -14.75 -58.38
C GLN A 459 2.67 -16.07 -58.72
N LEU A 460 3.33 -16.14 -59.88
CA LEU A 460 4.07 -17.33 -60.28
C LEU A 460 5.26 -17.62 -59.35
N THR A 461 6.02 -16.60 -58.93
CA THR A 461 7.07 -16.78 -57.91
C THR A 461 6.51 -17.27 -56.58
N HIS A 462 5.35 -16.75 -56.19
CA HIS A 462 4.69 -17.11 -54.95
C HIS A 462 4.18 -18.56 -54.95
N CYS A 463 3.52 -18.98 -56.04
CA CYS A 463 3.10 -20.37 -56.24
C CYS A 463 4.30 -21.33 -56.26
N ASN A 464 5.42 -20.93 -56.88
CA ASN A 464 6.64 -21.73 -56.86
C ASN A 464 7.23 -21.88 -55.45
N SER A 465 7.21 -20.80 -54.65
CA SER A 465 7.63 -20.85 -53.24
C SER A 465 6.72 -21.77 -52.41
N LEU A 466 5.41 -21.68 -52.60
CA LEU A 466 4.44 -22.56 -51.94
C LEU A 466 4.70 -24.03 -52.29
N LEU A 467 4.83 -24.36 -53.59
CA LEU A 467 5.15 -25.71 -54.07
C LEU A 467 6.48 -26.23 -53.52
N SER A 468 7.50 -25.37 -53.40
CA SER A 468 8.78 -25.74 -52.79
C SER A 468 8.61 -26.11 -51.32
N CYS A 469 7.89 -25.29 -50.53
CA CYS A 469 7.64 -25.58 -49.12
C CYS A 469 6.80 -26.85 -48.93
N THR A 470 5.77 -27.07 -49.75
CA THR A 470 4.98 -28.32 -49.70
C THR A 470 5.83 -29.53 -50.06
N ARG A 471 6.73 -29.39 -51.04
CA ARG A 471 7.67 -30.46 -51.40
C ARG A 471 8.65 -30.77 -50.27
N GLU A 472 9.21 -29.75 -49.63
CA GLU A 472 10.10 -29.90 -48.48
C GLU A 472 9.39 -30.64 -47.33
N LEU A 473 8.15 -30.25 -47.02
CA LEU A 473 7.32 -30.93 -46.02
C LEU A 473 7.11 -32.40 -46.38
N ALA A 474 6.72 -32.69 -47.64
CA ALA A 474 6.48 -34.07 -48.09
C ALA A 474 7.74 -34.94 -48.00
N LEU A 475 8.92 -34.38 -48.32
CA LEU A 475 10.20 -35.10 -48.19
C LEU A 475 10.56 -35.35 -46.73
N LEU A 476 10.36 -34.38 -45.84
CA LEU A 476 10.59 -34.54 -44.40
C LEU A 476 9.69 -35.63 -43.81
N LEU A 477 8.41 -35.66 -44.20
CA LEU A 477 7.45 -36.68 -43.79
C LEU A 477 7.83 -38.07 -44.30
N ALA A 478 8.19 -38.18 -45.58
CA ALA A 478 8.60 -39.43 -46.19
C ALA A 478 9.88 -39.98 -45.52
N LYS A 479 10.86 -39.11 -45.24
CA LYS A 479 12.09 -39.48 -44.51
C LYS A 479 11.78 -40.00 -43.10
N ARG A 480 10.88 -39.34 -42.36
CA ARG A 480 10.48 -39.80 -41.02
C ARG A 480 9.70 -41.10 -41.04
N ALA A 481 8.93 -41.35 -42.11
CA ALA A 481 8.22 -42.61 -42.32
C ALA A 481 9.14 -43.79 -42.71
N GLY A 482 10.45 -43.57 -42.83
CA GLY A 482 11.42 -44.59 -43.24
C GLY A 482 11.55 -44.76 -44.76
N ILE A 483 10.94 -43.89 -45.58
CA ILE A 483 10.98 -44.03 -47.04
C ILE A 483 12.36 -43.60 -47.57
N CYS A 484 13.00 -44.45 -48.37
CA CYS A 484 14.27 -44.14 -48.99
C CYS A 484 14.10 -43.11 -50.13
N LEU A 485 14.66 -41.91 -49.94
CA LEU A 485 14.53 -40.79 -50.88
C LEU A 485 15.66 -40.70 -51.91
N THR A 486 16.66 -41.60 -51.84
CA THR A 486 17.83 -41.58 -52.73
C THR A 486 17.65 -42.55 -53.89
N GLY A 487 17.75 -42.06 -55.13
CA GLY A 487 17.69 -42.89 -56.33
C GLY A 487 16.26 -43.25 -56.78
N LYS A 488 16.13 -44.29 -57.61
CA LYS A 488 14.82 -44.83 -57.99
C LYS A 488 14.23 -45.55 -56.78
N ARG A 489 12.96 -45.29 -56.47
CA ARG A 489 12.26 -45.91 -55.34
C ARG A 489 12.31 -47.42 -55.46
N ASP A 490 12.84 -48.05 -54.42
CA ASP A 490 12.84 -49.51 -54.23
C ASP A 490 12.29 -49.80 -52.84
N PRO A 491 11.08 -50.38 -52.71
CA PRO A 491 10.47 -50.71 -51.42
C PRO A 491 11.32 -51.61 -50.54
N ALA A 492 12.28 -52.35 -51.11
CA ALA A 492 13.21 -53.18 -50.35
C ALA A 492 14.19 -52.36 -49.48
N ASN A 493 14.39 -51.08 -49.82
CA ASN A 493 15.28 -50.17 -49.09
C ASN A 493 14.53 -49.25 -48.10
N ASP A 494 13.21 -49.38 -47.99
CA ASP A 494 12.42 -48.60 -47.02
C ASP A 494 12.58 -49.19 -45.60
N GLU A 495 12.86 -48.33 -44.62
CA GLU A 495 12.89 -48.69 -43.21
C GLU A 495 11.46 -48.79 -42.65
N LYS A 496 11.31 -49.53 -41.54
CA LYS A 496 10.01 -49.63 -40.85
C LYS A 496 9.64 -48.26 -40.26
N ASP A 497 8.42 -47.81 -40.51
CA ASP A 497 7.88 -46.58 -39.90
C ASP A 497 7.94 -46.67 -38.36
N SER A 498 8.68 -45.75 -37.76
CA SER A 498 8.98 -45.67 -36.33
C SER A 498 8.41 -44.39 -35.69
N ARG A 499 7.54 -43.68 -36.41
CA ARG A 499 6.92 -42.44 -35.94
C ARG A 499 5.94 -42.71 -34.81
N SER A 500 5.92 -41.78 -33.86
CA SER A 500 4.93 -41.76 -32.79
C SER A 500 3.52 -41.37 -33.31
N PRO A 501 2.44 -41.71 -32.57
CA PRO A 501 1.10 -41.21 -32.87
C PRO A 501 1.03 -39.69 -32.97
N VAL A 502 1.78 -38.96 -32.15
CA VAL A 502 1.84 -37.48 -32.18
C VAL A 502 2.47 -36.97 -33.48
N GLU A 503 3.48 -37.65 -33.99
CA GLU A 503 4.07 -37.34 -35.30
C GLU A 503 3.13 -37.66 -36.45
N MET A 504 2.27 -38.67 -36.32
CA MET A 504 1.28 -39.01 -37.34
C MET A 504 0.08 -38.05 -37.32
N GLU A 505 -0.41 -37.69 -36.13
CA GLU A 505 -1.55 -36.76 -35.95
C GLU A 505 -1.21 -35.32 -36.35
N ALA A 506 0.03 -34.89 -36.12
CA ALA A 506 0.52 -33.59 -36.61
C ALA A 506 0.37 -33.43 -38.13
N ASN A 507 0.27 -34.53 -38.88
CA ASN A 507 0.16 -34.54 -40.35
C ASN A 507 -1.27 -34.50 -40.87
N LEU A 508 -2.26 -34.93 -40.07
CA LEU A 508 -3.63 -35.15 -40.54
C LEU A 508 -4.60 -34.04 -40.12
N LEU A 509 -4.31 -33.30 -39.05
CA LEU A 509 -5.21 -32.28 -38.49
C LEU A 509 -4.90 -30.85 -38.97
N ARG A 510 -3.91 -30.66 -39.84
CA ARG A 510 -3.38 -29.33 -40.23
C ARG A 510 -3.21 -29.10 -41.75
N LEU A 511 -3.47 -30.12 -42.56
CA LEU A 511 -3.75 -30.04 -43.99
C LEU A 511 -5.28 -30.08 -44.15
#